data_AF-A0A3Q0FIV0-F1
#
_entry.id   AF-A0A3Q0FIV0-F1
#
_cell.length_a   1.000
_cell.length_b   1.000
_cell.length_c   1.000
_cell.angle_alpha   90.00
_cell.angle_beta   90.00
_cell.angle_gamma   90.00
#
_symmetry.space_group_name_H-M   'P 1'
#
loop_
_entity.id
_entity.type
_entity.pdbx_description
1 polymer ?
#
loop_
_entity_poly.entity_id
_entity_poly.type
_entity_poly.pdbx_seq_one_letter_code
_entity_poly.pdbx_strand_id
1 'polypeptide(L)'
;MFCSCLNSVAIINSGTSIIVLSTFIESEIVILQLIQDVEGTANSSMNMRIAQLKENQCQIAVEDVMYLLIFYKFSEIRVPLVPKLSSCLYNGRLEILPSKDWELESIHSLEVLDMIREHVTTVTGLKAKSSVTECWATTKVRQFLLARVYVASILYGYFLKSVSLRYHLERNLSLADHDIHLGHRTSLMCSYGFKDAIFGHLSNMPSLGQGLIRPEEELEDLKCYVMSFHPGSLQRCARLRSKEAVNLVGSYSCALFNNKDSGSFENDDVILTSFSSLKRLVLEAVAFGSFLWETEDYIDNVYKLKED
;
A
#
# COMPACT_ATOMS: atom_id res chain seq x y z
N MET A 1 -0.92 -26.87 -5.10
CA MET A 1 -0.89 -27.78 -3.93
C MET A 1 -0.54 -27.03 -2.64
N PHE A 2 0.33 -26.01 -2.69
CA PHE A 2 0.63 -25.12 -1.55
C PHE A 2 -0.52 -24.19 -1.13
N CYS A 3 -1.22 -23.57 -2.09
CA CYS A 3 -2.39 -22.73 -1.83
C CYS A 3 -3.54 -23.47 -1.09
N SER A 4 -3.58 -24.80 -1.15
CA SER A 4 -4.58 -25.63 -0.46
C SER A 4 -4.24 -25.91 1.02
N CYS A 5 -2.95 -25.85 1.40
CA CYS A 5 -2.52 -26.06 2.78
C CYS A 5 -2.62 -24.77 3.62
N LEU A 6 -2.40 -23.60 3.02
CA LEU A 6 -2.46 -22.31 3.73
C LEU A 6 -3.87 -21.91 4.18
N ASN A 7 -4.91 -22.33 3.46
CA ASN A 7 -6.30 -22.12 3.90
C ASN A 7 -6.66 -22.86 5.20
N SER A 8 -5.85 -23.83 5.63
CA SER A 8 -6.04 -24.50 6.93
C SER A 8 -5.28 -23.82 8.08
N VAL A 9 -4.39 -22.86 7.79
CA VAL A 9 -3.61 -22.13 8.81
C VAL A 9 -4.27 -20.81 9.21
N ALA A 10 -5.30 -20.37 8.46
CA ALA A 10 -6.04 -19.13 8.72
C ALA A 10 -6.88 -19.12 10.02
N ILE A 11 -6.80 -20.15 10.88
CA ILE A 11 -7.55 -20.25 12.14
C ILE A 11 -6.62 -20.62 13.31
N ILE A 12 -5.50 -19.93 13.53
CA ILE A 12 -4.75 -20.09 14.80
C ILE A 12 -4.16 -18.76 15.30
N ASN A 13 -4.96 -18.04 16.10
CA ASN A 13 -4.53 -16.91 16.93
C ASN A 13 -3.65 -17.39 18.10
N SER A 14 -2.33 -17.44 17.93
CA SER A 14 -1.38 -17.51 19.06
C SER A 14 0.00 -16.99 18.63
N GLY A 15 0.76 -16.38 19.54
CA GLY A 15 2.11 -15.86 19.25
C GLY A 15 3.11 -16.93 18.74
N THR A 16 2.81 -18.21 18.95
CA THR A 16 3.56 -19.35 18.39
C THR A 16 3.39 -19.44 16.87
N SER A 17 2.24 -19.06 16.32
CA SER A 17 1.97 -19.08 14.87
C SER A 17 2.81 -18.06 14.10
N ILE A 18 3.13 -16.91 14.71
CA ILE A 18 3.90 -15.83 14.07
C ILE A 18 5.38 -16.22 13.91
N ILE A 19 5.96 -16.85 14.94
CA ILE A 19 7.35 -17.33 14.90
C ILE A 19 7.49 -18.45 13.85
N VAL A 20 6.53 -19.38 13.81
CA VAL A 20 6.52 -20.46 12.81
C VAL A 20 6.40 -19.89 11.40
N LEU A 21 5.53 -18.89 11.18
CA LEU A 21 5.38 -18.24 9.88
C LEU A 21 6.67 -17.51 9.45
N SER A 22 7.31 -16.78 10.37
CA SER A 22 8.58 -16.10 10.10
C SER A 22 9.69 -17.08 9.73
N THR A 23 9.86 -18.18 10.48
CA THR A 23 10.86 -19.22 10.16
C THR A 23 10.56 -19.94 8.85
N PHE A 24 9.28 -20.12 8.51
CA PHE A 24 8.85 -20.72 7.25
C PHE A 24 9.21 -19.81 6.07
N ILE A 25 8.91 -18.50 6.16
CA ILE A 25 9.27 -17.50 5.15
C ILE A 25 10.79 -17.47 4.93
N GLU A 26 11.60 -17.46 5.99
CA GLU A 26 13.06 -17.50 5.87
C GLU A 26 13.55 -18.77 5.16
N SER A 27 12.97 -19.93 5.47
CA SER A 27 13.34 -21.18 4.82
C SER A 27 12.98 -21.22 3.33
N GLU A 28 11.84 -20.63 2.95
CA GLU A 28 11.34 -20.61 1.57
C GLU A 28 12.17 -19.66 0.69
N ILE A 29 12.60 -18.52 1.26
CA ILE A 29 13.57 -17.60 0.63
C ILE A 29 14.90 -18.31 0.36
N VAL A 30 15.43 -19.09 1.31
CA VAL A 30 16.68 -19.86 1.12
C VAL A 30 16.52 -20.92 0.02
N ILE A 31 15.35 -21.57 -0.07
CA ILE A 31 15.06 -22.54 -1.14
C ILE A 31 15.02 -21.84 -2.51
N LEU A 32 14.39 -20.66 -2.60
CA LEU A 32 14.39 -19.84 -3.82
C LEU A 32 15.81 -19.48 -4.26
N GLN A 33 16.69 -19.11 -3.32
CA GLN A 33 18.11 -18.85 -3.59
C GLN A 33 18.82 -20.08 -4.18
N LEU A 34 18.58 -21.26 -3.62
CA LEU A 34 19.21 -22.52 -4.05
C LEU A 34 18.71 -23.00 -5.42
N ILE A 35 17.47 -22.67 -5.81
CA ILE A 35 16.92 -23.03 -7.12
C ILE A 35 17.63 -22.26 -8.25
N GLN A 36 18.17 -21.07 -7.96
CA GLN A 36 18.88 -20.23 -8.94
C GLN A 36 20.25 -20.79 -9.35
N ASP A 37 20.87 -21.62 -8.50
CA ASP A 37 22.25 -22.11 -8.69
C ASP A 37 22.37 -23.42 -9.49
N VAL A 38 21.27 -24.03 -9.95
CA VAL A 38 21.29 -25.34 -10.62
C VAL A 38 21.30 -25.20 -12.16
N GLU A 39 22.48 -24.98 -12.74
CA GLU A 39 22.73 -25.11 -14.19
C GLU A 39 22.96 -26.58 -14.59
N GLY A 40 22.24 -27.05 -15.61
CA GLY A 40 22.31 -28.43 -16.13
C GLY A 40 22.59 -28.49 -17.64
N THR A 41 23.60 -29.27 -18.02
CA THR A 41 24.12 -29.42 -19.40
C THR A 41 23.27 -30.32 -20.33
N ALA A 42 23.16 -29.86 -21.59
CA ALA A 42 22.90 -30.54 -22.88
C ALA A 42 21.66 -31.45 -23.13
N ASN A 43 20.53 -30.80 -23.50
CA ASN A 43 19.69 -31.08 -24.68
C ASN A 43 18.89 -29.80 -24.99
N SER A 44 19.29 -29.01 -25.99
CA SER A 44 18.96 -27.56 -26.06
C SER A 44 17.46 -27.22 -26.00
N SER A 45 16.58 -28.02 -26.61
CA SER A 45 15.13 -27.76 -26.60
C SER A 45 14.42 -28.27 -25.34
N MET A 46 14.85 -29.42 -24.77
CA MET A 46 14.35 -29.92 -23.49
C MET A 46 14.86 -29.07 -22.34
N ASN A 47 16.14 -28.72 -22.32
CA ASN A 47 16.73 -27.88 -21.29
C ASN A 47 16.16 -26.46 -21.33
N MET A 48 15.87 -25.91 -22.51
CA MET A 48 15.16 -24.63 -22.62
C MET A 48 13.74 -24.71 -22.04
N ARG A 49 12.97 -25.77 -22.35
CA ARG A 49 11.64 -25.98 -21.77
C ARG A 49 11.71 -26.22 -20.26
N ILE A 50 12.69 -26.99 -19.78
CA ILE A 50 12.92 -27.23 -18.36
C ILE A 50 13.29 -25.92 -17.65
N ALA A 51 14.15 -25.09 -18.24
CA ALA A 51 14.49 -23.79 -17.71
C ALA A 51 13.27 -22.85 -17.65
N GLN A 52 12.46 -22.80 -18.71
CA GLN A 52 11.20 -22.03 -18.72
C GLN A 52 10.21 -22.52 -17.66
N LEU A 53 10.06 -23.83 -17.48
CA LEU A 53 9.20 -24.40 -16.45
C LEU A 53 9.71 -24.08 -15.05
N LYS A 54 11.02 -24.20 -14.81
CA LYS A 54 11.67 -23.84 -13.54
C LYS A 54 11.49 -22.35 -13.24
N GLU A 55 11.68 -21.50 -14.24
CA GLU A 55 11.50 -20.06 -14.11
C GLU A 55 10.05 -19.69 -13.78
N ASN A 56 9.07 -20.32 -14.43
CA ASN A 56 7.67 -20.11 -14.10
C ASN A 56 7.30 -20.63 -12.70
N GLN A 57 7.88 -21.75 -12.27
CA GLN A 57 7.70 -22.24 -10.90
C GLN A 57 8.34 -21.31 -9.87
N CYS A 58 9.53 -20.77 -10.18
CA CYS A 58 10.20 -19.78 -9.35
C CYS A 58 9.33 -18.52 -9.22
N GLN A 59 8.80 -18.01 -10.34
CA GLN A 59 7.90 -16.86 -10.36
C GLN A 59 6.70 -17.08 -9.41
N ILE A 60 6.03 -18.24 -9.49
CA ILE A 60 4.89 -18.56 -8.60
C ILE A 60 5.34 -18.63 -7.13
N ALA A 61 6.50 -19.23 -6.86
CA ALA A 61 7.02 -19.32 -5.49
C ALA A 61 7.40 -17.95 -4.92
N VAL A 62 7.95 -17.04 -5.72
CA VAL A 62 8.19 -15.64 -5.33
C VAL A 62 6.88 -14.92 -5.05
N GLU A 63 5.84 -15.12 -5.88
CA GLU A 63 4.49 -14.57 -5.64
C GLU A 63 3.90 -15.07 -4.30
N ASP A 64 4.07 -16.36 -3.98
CA ASP A 64 3.63 -16.97 -2.72
C ASP A 64 4.40 -16.38 -1.52
N VAL A 65 5.74 -16.23 -1.62
CA VAL A 65 6.57 -15.61 -0.57
C VAL A 65 6.21 -14.13 -0.38
N MET A 66 5.98 -13.38 -1.47
CA MET A 66 5.50 -12.00 -1.41
C MET A 66 4.19 -11.90 -0.63
N TYR A 67 3.23 -12.77 -0.97
CA TYR A 67 1.95 -12.82 -0.26
C TYR A 67 2.11 -13.14 1.22
N LEU A 68 2.97 -14.11 1.56
CA LEU A 68 3.26 -14.51 2.93
C LEU A 68 3.89 -13.37 3.75
N LEU A 69 4.80 -12.59 3.16
CA LEU A 69 5.41 -11.42 3.79
C LEU A 69 4.38 -10.32 4.07
N ILE A 70 3.50 -10.04 3.12
CA ILE A 70 2.40 -9.09 3.31
C ILE A 70 1.45 -9.60 4.41
N PHE A 71 1.07 -10.88 4.36
CA PHE A 71 0.24 -11.50 5.39
C PHE A 71 0.88 -11.38 6.78
N TYR A 72 2.19 -11.62 6.87
CA TYR A 72 2.96 -11.45 8.11
C TYR A 72 2.89 -9.99 8.60
N LYS A 73 3.06 -8.99 7.72
CA LYS A 73 2.92 -7.56 8.08
C LYS A 73 1.55 -7.22 8.66
N PHE A 74 0.48 -7.75 8.06
CA PHE A 74 -0.89 -7.61 8.59
C PHE A 74 -1.04 -8.29 9.98
N SER A 75 -0.37 -9.42 10.19
CA SER A 75 -0.33 -10.08 11.49
C SER A 75 0.40 -9.24 12.56
N GLU A 76 1.51 -8.59 12.21
CA GLU A 76 2.27 -7.70 13.12
C GLU A 76 1.40 -6.56 13.65
N ILE A 77 0.59 -5.94 12.78
CA ILE A 77 -0.33 -4.86 13.15
C ILE A 77 -1.65 -5.36 13.76
N ARG A 78 -1.82 -6.68 13.91
CA ARG A 78 -3.02 -7.33 14.47
C ARG A 78 -4.31 -7.01 13.71
N VAL A 79 -4.20 -6.94 12.39
CA VAL A 79 -5.32 -6.73 11.46
C VAL A 79 -5.43 -7.94 10.54
N PRO A 80 -6.51 -8.73 10.62
CA PRO A 80 -6.69 -9.85 9.69
C PRO A 80 -7.04 -9.31 8.30
N LEU A 81 -6.43 -9.87 7.25
CA LEU A 81 -6.85 -9.59 5.88
C LEU A 81 -8.33 -9.94 5.69
N VAL A 82 -9.04 -9.13 4.88
CA VAL A 82 -10.44 -9.36 4.56
C VAL A 82 -10.57 -10.70 3.83
N PRO A 83 -11.36 -11.65 4.36
CA PRO A 83 -11.60 -12.91 3.67
C PRO A 83 -12.48 -12.68 2.45
N LYS A 84 -12.66 -13.71 1.62
CA LYS A 84 -13.53 -13.66 0.42
C LYS A 84 -14.85 -12.95 0.73
N LEU A 85 -15.28 -12.03 -0.13
CA LEU A 85 -16.45 -11.20 0.17
C LEU A 85 -17.72 -12.01 0.45
N SER A 86 -17.87 -13.18 -0.17
CA SER A 86 -19.00 -14.09 0.09
C SER A 86 -19.09 -14.52 1.56
N SER A 87 -17.96 -14.61 2.27
CA SER A 87 -17.92 -14.93 3.70
C SER A 87 -18.25 -13.74 4.62
N CYS A 88 -18.22 -12.51 4.09
CA CYS A 88 -18.53 -11.27 4.81
C CYS A 88 -19.97 -10.78 4.55
N LEU A 89 -20.78 -11.54 3.81
CA LEU A 89 -22.18 -11.21 3.53
C LEU A 89 -23.07 -11.75 4.65
N TYR A 90 -23.56 -10.84 5.48
CA TYR A 90 -24.55 -11.12 6.52
C TYR A 90 -25.91 -10.58 6.08
N ASN A 91 -26.91 -11.47 5.91
CA ASN A 91 -28.25 -11.09 5.46
C ASN A 91 -28.27 -10.27 4.15
N GLY A 92 -27.36 -10.58 3.21
CA GLY A 92 -27.23 -9.84 1.94
C GLY A 92 -26.54 -8.47 2.06
N ARG A 93 -25.99 -8.16 3.24
CA ARG A 93 -25.20 -6.95 3.51
C ARG A 93 -23.75 -7.31 3.76
N LEU A 94 -22.84 -6.63 3.09
CA LEU A 94 -21.40 -6.72 3.32
C LEU A 94 -21.03 -5.96 4.60
N GLU A 95 -20.63 -6.71 5.62
CA GLU A 95 -20.13 -6.18 6.88
C GLU A 95 -18.74 -6.73 7.18
N ILE A 96 -17.75 -5.84 7.24
CA ILE A 96 -16.38 -6.19 7.59
C ILE A 96 -16.10 -5.69 9.01
N LEU A 97 -15.99 -6.64 9.95
CA LEU A 97 -15.80 -6.37 11.37
C LEU A 97 -14.61 -7.20 11.89
N PRO A 98 -13.76 -6.65 12.80
CA PRO A 98 -13.71 -5.27 13.28
C PRO A 98 -13.16 -4.27 12.24
N SER A 99 -13.45 -2.97 12.42
CA SER A 99 -13.06 -1.91 11.48
C SER A 99 -11.54 -1.61 11.49
N LYS A 100 -10.85 -1.79 12.62
CA LYS A 100 -9.38 -1.71 12.70
C LYS A 100 -8.77 -0.44 12.08
N ASP A 101 -9.56 0.64 12.04
CA ASP A 101 -9.19 1.90 11.40
C ASP A 101 -7.89 2.46 11.99
N TRP A 102 -7.77 2.43 13.32
CA TRP A 102 -6.59 2.94 14.02
C TRP A 102 -5.34 2.15 13.68
N GLU A 103 -5.40 0.82 13.72
CA GLU A 103 -4.24 -0.03 13.41
C GLU A 103 -3.77 0.18 11.96
N LEU A 104 -4.70 0.29 11.01
CA LEU A 104 -4.40 0.55 9.60
C LEU A 104 -3.88 1.97 9.36
N GLU A 105 -4.37 2.97 10.08
CA GLU A 105 -3.88 4.34 9.98
C GLU A 105 -2.48 4.48 10.64
N SER A 106 -2.22 3.76 11.73
CA SER A 106 -0.99 3.91 12.53
C SER A 106 0.31 3.51 11.84
N ILE A 107 0.25 2.80 10.71
CA ILE A 107 1.44 2.42 9.93
C ILE A 107 1.99 3.56 9.06
N HIS A 108 1.24 4.66 8.95
CA HIS A 108 1.54 5.78 8.08
C HIS A 108 1.98 7.02 8.87
N SER A 109 2.83 7.85 8.28
CA SER A 109 3.19 9.16 8.85
C SER A 109 2.00 10.13 8.74
N LEU A 110 2.05 11.23 9.51
CA LEU A 110 0.96 12.21 9.56
C LEU A 110 0.69 12.84 8.18
N GLU A 111 1.73 13.14 7.42
CA GLU A 111 1.65 13.74 6.08
C GLU A 111 0.94 12.79 5.10
N VAL A 112 1.23 11.50 5.20
CA VAL A 112 0.61 10.46 4.36
C VAL A 112 -0.85 10.23 4.78
N LEU A 113 -1.14 10.27 6.08
CA LEU A 113 -2.48 10.04 6.61
C LEU A 113 -3.52 11.01 6.07
N ASP A 114 -3.16 12.28 5.88
CA ASP A 114 -4.12 13.26 5.34
C ASP A 114 -4.47 12.98 3.88
N MET A 115 -3.49 12.53 3.08
CA MET A 115 -3.76 12.11 1.71
C MET A 115 -4.59 10.81 1.68
N ILE A 116 -4.35 9.88 2.61
CA ILE A 116 -5.18 8.66 2.76
C ILE A 116 -6.62 9.03 3.13
N ARG A 117 -6.82 9.95 4.08
CA ARG A 117 -8.17 10.42 4.46
C ARG A 117 -8.89 11.05 3.27
N GLU A 118 -8.20 11.90 2.49
CA GLU A 118 -8.76 12.49 1.27
C GLU A 118 -9.14 11.40 0.25
N HIS A 119 -8.27 10.42 0.02
CA HIS A 119 -8.55 9.27 -0.86
C HIS A 119 -9.77 8.47 -0.38
N VAL A 120 -9.83 8.10 0.89
CA VAL A 120 -10.97 7.40 1.51
C VAL A 120 -12.27 8.18 1.29
N THR A 121 -12.28 9.48 1.56
CA THR A 121 -13.47 10.31 1.35
C THR A 121 -13.88 10.40 -0.11
N THR A 122 -12.91 10.44 -1.03
CA THR A 122 -13.14 10.51 -2.48
C THR A 122 -13.73 9.21 -3.03
N VAL A 123 -13.18 8.06 -2.65
CA VAL A 123 -13.63 6.76 -3.19
C VAL A 123 -14.89 6.22 -2.52
N THR A 124 -15.12 6.57 -1.24
CA THR A 124 -16.33 6.15 -0.52
C THR A 124 -17.47 7.15 -0.61
N GLY A 125 -17.20 8.42 -0.96
CA GLY A 125 -18.18 9.50 -0.97
C GLY A 125 -18.59 10.00 0.42
N LEU A 126 -17.98 9.48 1.50
CA LEU A 126 -18.26 9.90 2.87
C LEU A 126 -17.43 11.12 3.24
N LYS A 127 -18.02 12.11 3.92
CA LYS A 127 -17.28 13.26 4.45
C LYS A 127 -16.39 12.83 5.63
N ALA A 128 -15.21 13.45 5.75
CA ALA A 128 -14.23 13.20 6.81
C ALA A 128 -14.76 13.39 8.25
N LYS A 129 -15.87 14.12 8.43
CA LYS A 129 -16.53 14.40 9.73
C LYS A 129 -17.94 13.80 9.80
N SER A 130 -18.11 12.61 9.27
CA SER A 130 -19.39 11.90 9.31
C SER A 130 -19.73 11.46 10.74
N SER A 131 -21.01 11.57 11.10
CA SER A 131 -21.47 11.07 12.39
C SER A 131 -21.40 9.54 12.44
N VAL A 132 -21.38 8.95 13.64
CA VAL A 132 -21.47 7.49 13.79
C VAL A 132 -22.64 6.94 12.98
N THR A 133 -23.82 7.58 13.06
CA THR A 133 -25.02 7.18 12.31
C THR A 133 -24.79 7.16 10.79
N GLU A 134 -24.02 8.11 10.24
CA GLU A 134 -23.68 8.14 8.82
C GLU A 134 -22.68 7.03 8.45
N CYS A 135 -21.72 6.68 9.31
CA CYS A 135 -20.78 5.58 9.05
C CYS A 135 -21.47 4.21 8.94
N TRP A 136 -22.58 4.02 9.68
CA TRP A 136 -23.39 2.80 9.63
C TRP A 136 -24.48 2.85 8.55
N ALA A 137 -24.66 3.97 7.87
CA ALA A 137 -25.66 4.11 6.81
C ALA A 137 -25.37 3.11 5.69
N THR A 138 -26.43 2.45 5.22
CA THR A 138 -26.34 1.46 4.16
C THR A 138 -26.33 2.14 2.80
N THR A 139 -25.41 1.72 1.93
CA THR A 139 -25.34 2.13 0.53
C THR A 139 -25.30 0.90 -0.38
N LYS A 140 -25.72 1.07 -1.63
CA LYS A 140 -25.70 0.03 -2.66
C LYS A 140 -24.51 0.25 -3.57
N VAL A 141 -23.64 -0.75 -3.71
CA VAL A 141 -22.43 -0.67 -4.54
C VAL A 141 -22.36 -1.92 -5.42
N ARG A 142 -22.03 -1.73 -6.69
CA ARG A 142 -21.80 -2.85 -7.61
C ARG A 142 -20.49 -3.53 -7.26
N GLN A 143 -20.46 -4.86 -7.21
CA GLN A 143 -19.28 -5.63 -6.80
C GLN A 143 -18.04 -5.31 -7.63
N PHE A 144 -18.17 -5.13 -8.95
CA PHE A 144 -17.02 -4.78 -9.80
C PHE A 144 -16.45 -3.38 -9.48
N LEU A 145 -17.29 -2.43 -9.05
CA LEU A 145 -16.82 -1.11 -8.63
C LEU A 145 -16.00 -1.24 -7.35
N LEU A 146 -16.43 -2.09 -6.43
CA LEU A 146 -15.70 -2.38 -5.21
C LEU A 146 -14.32 -3.00 -5.51
N ALA A 147 -14.25 -3.93 -6.47
CA ALA A 147 -12.99 -4.51 -6.94
C ALA A 147 -12.06 -3.46 -7.57
N ARG A 148 -12.60 -2.57 -8.40
CA ARG A 148 -11.83 -1.48 -9.00
C ARG A 148 -11.30 -0.50 -7.96
N VAL A 149 -12.13 -0.11 -6.99
CA VAL A 149 -11.71 0.77 -5.88
C VAL A 149 -10.64 0.10 -5.03
N TYR A 150 -10.76 -1.21 -4.77
CA TYR A 150 -9.76 -1.97 -4.02
C TYR A 150 -8.41 -1.96 -4.72
N VAL A 151 -8.36 -2.36 -6.00
CA VAL A 151 -7.12 -2.37 -6.79
C VAL A 151 -6.53 -0.96 -6.91
N ALA A 152 -7.36 0.05 -7.20
CA ALA A 152 -6.90 1.43 -7.26
C ALA A 152 -6.31 1.92 -5.93
N SER A 153 -6.88 1.48 -4.80
CA SER A 153 -6.40 1.82 -3.46
C SER A 153 -5.10 1.09 -3.10
N ILE A 154 -4.89 -0.14 -3.59
CA ILE A 154 -3.58 -0.82 -3.51
C ILE A 154 -2.52 0.00 -4.23
N LEU A 155 -2.78 0.36 -5.49
CA LEU A 155 -1.84 1.16 -6.29
C LEU A 155 -1.59 2.53 -5.64
N TYR A 156 -2.61 3.12 -5.03
CA TYR A 156 -2.48 4.37 -4.30
C TYR A 156 -1.58 4.21 -3.06
N GLY A 157 -1.79 3.18 -2.22
CA GLY A 157 -0.92 2.92 -1.07
C GLY A 157 0.54 2.66 -1.47
N TYR A 158 0.74 1.88 -2.54
CA TYR A 158 2.07 1.64 -3.11
C TYR A 158 2.72 2.96 -3.57
N PHE A 159 1.97 3.79 -4.29
CA PHE A 159 2.40 5.12 -4.72
C PHE A 159 2.79 6.01 -3.54
N LEU A 160 1.95 6.07 -2.50
CA LEU A 160 2.19 6.86 -1.29
C LEU A 160 3.50 6.47 -0.61
N LYS A 161 3.77 5.16 -0.49
CA LYS A 161 5.01 4.66 0.10
C LYS A 161 6.22 5.07 -0.73
N SER A 162 6.13 4.90 -2.05
CA SER A 162 7.18 5.27 -3.00
C SER A 162 7.52 6.76 -2.95
N VAL A 163 6.50 7.63 -3.01
CA VAL A 163 6.70 9.09 -3.04
C VAL A 163 7.12 9.65 -1.69
N SER A 164 6.60 9.12 -0.58
CA SER A 164 7.02 9.51 0.77
C SER A 164 8.49 9.21 0.99
N LEU A 165 8.97 8.01 0.60
CA LEU A 165 10.37 7.66 0.75
C LEU A 165 11.26 8.57 -0.12
N ARG A 166 10.87 8.80 -1.37
CA ARG A 166 11.61 9.71 -2.26
C ARG A 166 11.69 11.13 -1.69
N TYR A 167 10.58 11.66 -1.21
CA TYR A 167 10.50 12.97 -0.57
C TYR A 167 11.46 13.07 0.62
N HIS A 168 11.45 12.10 1.53
CA HIS A 168 12.34 12.10 2.68
C HIS A 168 13.82 11.98 2.27
N LEU A 169 14.15 11.18 1.26
CA LEU A 169 15.51 11.08 0.74
C LEU A 169 16.00 12.40 0.13
N GLU A 170 15.20 13.05 -0.72
CA GLU A 170 15.55 14.34 -1.33
C GLU A 170 15.71 15.45 -0.29
N ARG A 171 14.85 15.47 0.73
CA ARG A 171 14.95 16.40 1.85
C ARG A 171 16.22 16.17 2.67
N ASN A 172 16.54 14.92 2.99
CA ASN A 172 17.74 14.57 3.75
C ASN A 172 19.03 14.93 3.00
N LEU A 173 19.07 14.71 1.68
CA LEU A 173 20.19 15.11 0.83
C LEU A 173 20.35 16.64 0.79
N SER A 174 19.24 17.37 0.67
CA SER A 174 19.24 18.84 0.67
C SER A 174 19.74 19.41 2.00
N LEU A 175 19.40 18.77 3.13
CA LEU A 175 19.90 19.16 4.45
C LEU A 175 21.41 18.87 4.61
N ALA A 176 21.88 17.71 4.12
CA ALA A 176 23.30 17.37 4.15
C ALA A 176 24.16 18.33 3.28
N ASP A 177 23.61 18.84 2.18
CA ASP A 177 24.28 19.85 1.34
C ASP A 177 24.32 21.23 2.02
N HIS A 178 23.30 21.58 2.82
CA HIS A 178 23.28 22.82 3.60
C HIS A 178 24.28 22.86 4.76
N ASP A 179 24.66 21.72 5.35
CA ASP A 179 25.73 21.65 6.36
C ASP A 179 27.13 21.88 5.77
N ILE A 180 27.30 21.69 4.46
CA ILE A 180 28.56 21.99 3.73
C ILE A 180 28.58 23.46 3.26
N HIS A 181 27.41 24.09 3.12
CA HIS A 181 27.25 25.37 2.44
C HIS A 181 26.59 26.45 3.32
N LEU A 182 27.09 26.66 4.55
CA LEU A 182 26.78 27.79 5.44
C LEU A 182 27.28 29.14 4.87
N GLY A 183 26.93 29.44 3.61
CA GLY A 183 27.44 30.57 2.86
C GLY A 183 26.52 31.12 1.79
N HIS A 184 25.54 30.38 1.24
CA HIS A 184 24.63 30.97 0.25
C HIS A 184 23.26 30.31 0.17
N ARG A 185 22.23 31.15 0.38
CA ARG A 185 20.80 30.94 0.11
C ARG A 185 20.53 30.08 -1.13
N THR A 186 19.60 29.13 -0.99
CA THR A 186 18.47 28.95 -1.91
C THR A 186 17.33 28.29 -1.13
N SER A 187 16.59 29.11 -0.37
CA SER A 187 15.28 28.71 0.12
C SER A 187 14.35 28.67 -1.09
N LEU A 188 14.06 27.48 -1.60
CA LEU A 188 13.03 27.30 -2.63
C LEU A 188 11.69 27.68 -2.00
N MET A 189 11.24 28.85 -2.42
CA MET A 189 10.10 29.58 -1.90
C MET A 189 8.81 28.97 -2.45
N CYS A 190 8.10 28.17 -1.65
CA CYS A 190 6.68 27.87 -1.91
C CYS A 190 5.83 29.06 -1.46
N SER A 191 5.73 30.08 -2.31
CA SER A 191 4.80 31.20 -2.12
C SER A 191 3.75 31.18 -3.23
N TYR A 192 2.60 30.59 -2.94
CA TYR A 192 1.40 30.74 -3.76
C TYR A 192 0.50 31.84 -3.18
N GLY A 193 0.55 33.01 -3.83
CA GLY A 193 -0.59 33.89 -4.10
C GLY A 193 -1.45 34.39 -2.93
N PHE A 194 -1.00 35.45 -2.24
CA PHE A 194 -1.92 36.43 -1.67
C PHE A 194 -1.55 37.81 -2.21
N LYS A 195 -2.32 38.29 -3.20
CA LYS A 195 -2.39 39.70 -3.55
C LYS A 195 -3.74 40.19 -3.05
N ASP A 196 -3.73 40.97 -1.98
CA ASP A 196 -4.34 42.29 -1.98
C ASP A 196 -3.72 43.16 -0.88
N ALA A 197 -3.66 44.45 -1.18
CA ALA A 197 -2.66 45.38 -0.71
C ALA A 197 -2.98 46.07 0.63
N ILE A 198 -1.93 46.68 1.23
CA ILE A 198 -1.81 48.09 1.67
C ILE A 198 -1.03 48.23 2.99
N PHE A 199 -0.05 49.16 2.98
CA PHE A 199 0.73 49.75 4.09
C PHE A 199 1.91 48.89 4.61
N GLY A 200 3.14 49.37 4.80
CA GLY A 200 3.70 50.73 4.86
C GLY A 200 4.84 50.73 5.89
N HIS A 201 6.09 50.64 5.40
CA HIS A 201 7.35 51.14 5.97
C HIS A 201 7.70 51.00 7.49
N LEU A 202 8.72 50.18 7.76
CA LEU A 202 9.83 50.24 8.73
C LEU A 202 9.86 51.36 9.82
N SER A 203 10.01 50.95 11.10
CA SER A 203 11.00 51.53 12.06
C SER A 203 11.25 50.61 13.30
N ASN A 204 12.41 50.84 13.95
CA ASN A 204 13.22 49.95 14.79
C ASN A 204 12.79 49.74 16.27
N MET A 205 13.04 48.55 16.85
CA MET A 205 13.95 48.25 18.00
C MET A 205 13.65 46.88 18.67
N PRO A 206 14.64 46.24 19.35
CA PRO A 206 14.62 44.84 19.73
C PRO A 206 13.90 44.61 21.06
N SER A 207 13.21 43.48 21.19
CA SER A 207 12.83 42.94 22.49
C SER A 207 13.21 41.47 22.59
N LEU A 208 14.04 41.21 23.59
CA LEU A 208 14.37 39.93 24.16
C LEU A 208 13.10 39.33 24.80
N GLY A 209 12.69 38.14 24.40
CA GLY A 209 11.52 37.48 24.97
C GLY A 209 11.26 36.11 24.36
N GLN A 210 11.59 35.09 25.14
CA GLN A 210 11.21 33.69 25.06
C GLN A 210 9.98 33.33 24.20
N GLY A 211 10.11 32.23 23.48
CA GLY A 211 8.96 31.48 22.97
C GLY A 211 9.37 30.46 21.94
N LEU A 212 9.85 29.30 22.40
CA LEU A 212 9.95 28.08 21.60
C LEU A 212 8.53 27.69 21.14
N ILE A 213 8.06 28.27 20.05
CA ILE A 213 6.92 27.75 19.31
C ILE A 213 7.51 27.20 18.03
N ARG A 214 7.72 25.89 18.02
CA ARG A 214 7.99 25.11 16.80
C ARG A 214 6.74 25.24 15.94
N PRO A 215 6.76 25.94 14.79
CA PRO A 215 5.58 26.04 13.97
C PRO A 215 5.26 24.66 13.40
N GLU A 216 3.98 24.38 13.44
CA GLU A 216 3.25 23.24 12.89
C GLU A 216 3.28 23.27 11.35
N GLU A 217 4.48 23.37 10.75
CA GLU A 217 4.70 23.65 9.32
C GLU A 217 5.15 22.42 8.49
N GLU A 218 5.28 21.23 9.07
CA GLU A 218 5.84 20.06 8.34
C GLU A 218 4.81 19.22 7.57
N LEU A 219 3.50 19.50 7.71
CA LEU A 219 2.44 18.62 7.19
C LEU A 219 2.20 18.79 5.68
N GLU A 220 2.32 20.01 5.14
CA GLU A 220 1.93 20.30 3.75
C GLU A 220 3.04 20.16 2.71
N ASP A 221 4.25 19.82 3.14
CA ASP A 221 5.37 19.68 2.22
C ASP A 221 5.21 18.46 1.31
N LEU A 222 4.72 17.32 1.83
CA LEU A 222 4.58 16.10 1.02
C LEU A 222 3.49 16.26 -0.06
N LYS A 223 2.37 16.89 0.29
CA LYS A 223 1.27 17.12 -0.64
C LYS A 223 1.67 18.10 -1.74
N CYS A 224 2.32 19.21 -1.38
CA CYS A 224 2.88 20.16 -2.33
C CYS A 224 3.94 19.51 -3.22
N TYR A 225 4.80 18.66 -2.63
CA TYR A 225 5.79 17.88 -3.35
C TYR A 225 5.13 16.97 -4.41
N VAL A 226 4.11 16.20 -4.04
CA VAL A 226 3.33 15.36 -4.96
C VAL A 226 2.70 16.18 -6.09
N MET A 227 2.12 17.34 -5.77
CA MET A 227 1.51 18.24 -6.77
C MET A 227 2.53 18.85 -7.73
N SER A 228 3.79 18.97 -7.32
CA SER A 228 4.87 19.51 -8.15
C SER A 228 5.43 18.53 -9.19
N PHE A 229 5.06 17.24 -9.13
CA PHE A 229 5.57 16.24 -10.06
C PHE A 229 5.12 16.50 -11.50
N HIS A 230 6.04 16.30 -12.43
CA HIS A 230 5.66 16.02 -13.81
C HIS A 230 4.88 14.69 -13.88
N PRO A 231 3.79 14.59 -14.67
CA PRO A 231 2.96 13.39 -14.73
C PRO A 231 3.71 12.08 -15.00
N GLY A 232 4.78 12.13 -15.81
CA GLY A 232 5.62 10.94 -16.11
C GLY A 232 6.47 10.46 -14.94
N SER A 233 6.90 11.36 -14.04
CA SER A 233 7.64 11.00 -12.82
C SER A 233 6.69 10.45 -11.74
N LEU A 234 5.46 10.95 -11.69
CA LEU A 234 4.40 10.45 -10.83
C LEU A 234 4.01 9.01 -11.19
N GLN A 235 3.88 8.73 -12.50
CA GLN A 235 3.56 7.39 -13.02
C GLN A 235 4.58 6.34 -12.59
N ARG A 236 5.88 6.69 -12.56
CA ARG A 236 6.92 5.76 -12.09
C ARG A 236 6.76 5.40 -10.63
N CYS A 237 6.32 6.34 -9.79
CA CYS A 237 6.09 6.07 -8.36
C CYS A 237 4.87 5.15 -8.14
N ALA A 238 3.90 5.17 -9.06
CA ALA A 238 2.68 4.34 -9.00
C ALA A 238 2.79 3.00 -9.72
N ARG A 239 3.88 2.74 -10.46
CA ARG A 239 4.11 1.49 -11.20
C ARG A 239 4.70 0.44 -10.27
N LEU A 240 4.09 -0.75 -10.24
CA LEU A 240 4.68 -1.94 -9.62
C LEU A 240 5.97 -2.30 -10.38
N ARG A 241 7.06 -2.64 -9.68
CA ARG A 241 8.37 -2.84 -10.32
C ARG A 241 8.52 -4.22 -10.95
N SER A 242 7.79 -5.20 -10.45
CA SER A 242 7.92 -6.61 -10.81
C SER A 242 6.62 -7.22 -11.35
N LYS A 243 6.80 -8.17 -12.28
CA LYS A 243 5.71 -8.98 -12.82
C LYS A 243 5.00 -9.78 -11.72
N GLU A 244 5.77 -10.26 -10.74
CA GLU A 244 5.29 -10.97 -9.56
C GLU A 244 4.30 -10.11 -8.76
N ALA A 245 4.62 -8.84 -8.50
CA ALA A 245 3.72 -7.92 -7.81
C ALA A 245 2.43 -7.66 -8.60
N VAL A 246 2.53 -7.50 -9.93
CA VAL A 246 1.34 -7.33 -10.80
C VAL A 246 0.44 -8.56 -10.75
N ASN A 247 1.02 -9.76 -10.88
CA ASN A 247 0.29 -11.01 -10.82
C ASN A 247 -0.34 -11.24 -9.44
N LEU A 248 0.39 -10.91 -8.36
CA LEU A 248 -0.10 -11.03 -6.99
C LEU A 248 -1.33 -10.15 -6.75
N VAL A 249 -1.27 -8.87 -7.12
CA VAL A 249 -2.43 -7.95 -6.98
C VAL A 249 -3.62 -8.44 -7.80
N GLY A 250 -3.37 -8.90 -9.03
CA GLY A 250 -4.40 -9.44 -9.91
C GLY A 250 -5.05 -10.70 -9.34
N SER A 251 -4.25 -11.68 -8.94
CA SER A 251 -4.71 -12.97 -8.42
C SER A 251 -5.41 -12.82 -7.06
N TYR A 252 -4.85 -12.04 -6.13
CA TYR A 252 -5.45 -11.76 -4.83
C TYR A 252 -6.79 -11.03 -4.97
N SER A 253 -6.83 -9.96 -5.76
CA SER A 253 -8.08 -9.22 -5.99
C SER A 253 -9.12 -10.10 -6.68
N CYS A 254 -8.72 -10.90 -7.68
CA CYS A 254 -9.63 -11.88 -8.25
C CYS A 254 -10.13 -12.87 -7.19
N ALA A 255 -9.28 -13.43 -6.33
CA ALA A 255 -9.72 -14.37 -5.29
C ALA A 255 -10.67 -13.73 -4.26
N LEU A 256 -10.47 -12.46 -3.93
CA LEU A 256 -11.29 -11.70 -2.97
C LEU A 256 -12.70 -11.41 -3.51
N PHE A 257 -12.79 -11.02 -4.78
CA PHE A 257 -14.02 -10.56 -5.43
C PHE A 257 -14.72 -11.60 -6.31
N ASN A 258 -14.10 -12.73 -6.64
CA ASN A 258 -14.68 -13.69 -7.58
C ASN A 258 -15.59 -14.70 -6.85
N ASN A 259 -16.86 -14.70 -7.23
CA ASN A 259 -17.87 -15.65 -6.77
C ASN A 259 -17.99 -16.79 -7.79
N LYS A 260 -17.00 -17.69 -7.83
CA LYS A 260 -16.98 -18.81 -8.79
C LYS A 260 -18.11 -19.84 -8.58
N ASP A 261 -18.95 -19.67 -7.57
CA ASP A 261 -20.04 -20.61 -7.25
C ASP A 261 -21.33 -20.31 -8.03
N SER A 262 -21.43 -19.19 -8.76
CA SER A 262 -22.54 -18.91 -9.67
C SER A 262 -22.06 -18.92 -11.12
N GLY A 263 -22.36 -20.00 -11.85
CA GLY A 263 -22.12 -20.14 -13.29
C GLY A 263 -22.97 -19.21 -14.18
N SER A 264 -22.99 -17.91 -13.87
CA SER A 264 -23.63 -16.86 -14.64
C SER A 264 -22.68 -15.67 -14.74
N PHE A 265 -22.24 -15.37 -15.95
CA PHE A 265 -21.34 -14.24 -16.26
C PHE A 265 -22.08 -12.89 -16.34
N GLU A 266 -23.32 -12.78 -15.86
CA GLU A 266 -24.17 -11.61 -16.15
C GLU A 266 -24.77 -10.86 -14.96
N ASN A 267 -24.57 -11.28 -13.71
CA ASN A 267 -25.09 -10.45 -12.60
C ASN A 267 -24.07 -9.44 -12.11
N ASP A 268 -24.33 -8.19 -12.48
CA ASP A 268 -23.84 -6.97 -11.83
C ASP A 268 -24.39 -6.94 -10.39
N ASP A 269 -23.87 -7.83 -9.53
CA ASP A 269 -24.34 -8.07 -8.18
C ASP A 269 -24.22 -6.78 -7.36
N VAL A 270 -25.39 -6.17 -7.11
CA VAL A 270 -25.51 -4.99 -6.27
C VAL A 270 -25.44 -5.44 -4.81
N ILE A 271 -24.33 -5.12 -4.16
CA ILE A 271 -24.07 -5.45 -2.75
C ILE A 271 -24.55 -4.28 -1.89
N LEU A 272 -25.35 -4.57 -0.87
CA LEU A 272 -25.63 -3.61 0.20
C LEU A 272 -24.43 -3.58 1.15
N THR A 273 -23.89 -2.42 1.47
CA THR A 273 -22.72 -2.28 2.36
C THR A 273 -22.86 -1.06 3.26
N SER A 274 -22.01 -0.94 4.28
CA SER A 274 -21.90 0.26 5.11
C SER A 274 -20.68 1.08 4.70
N PHE A 275 -20.69 2.37 5.02
CA PHE A 275 -19.49 3.19 4.85
C PHE A 275 -18.32 2.70 5.71
N SER A 276 -18.60 2.18 6.92
CA SER A 276 -17.56 1.55 7.75
C SER A 276 -16.89 0.36 7.06
N SER A 277 -17.65 -0.51 6.39
CA SER A 277 -17.09 -1.64 5.62
C SER A 277 -16.27 -1.15 4.42
N LEU A 278 -16.77 -0.12 3.72
CA LEU A 278 -16.03 0.48 2.60
C LEU A 278 -14.72 1.11 3.08
N LYS A 279 -14.75 1.87 4.18
CA LYS A 279 -13.56 2.48 4.78
C LYS A 279 -12.56 1.41 5.18
N ARG A 280 -12.99 0.36 5.88
CA ARG A 280 -12.14 -0.80 6.25
C ARG A 280 -11.44 -1.40 5.05
N LEU A 281 -12.19 -1.62 3.96
CA LEU A 281 -11.69 -2.24 2.75
C LEU A 281 -10.69 -1.34 2.01
N VAL A 282 -10.94 -0.03 1.97
CA VAL A 282 -10.03 0.96 1.36
C VAL A 282 -8.75 1.10 2.18
N LEU A 283 -8.85 1.20 3.51
CA LEU A 283 -7.68 1.27 4.39
C LEU A 283 -6.82 0.00 4.30
N GLU A 284 -7.45 -1.18 4.22
CA GLU A 284 -6.71 -2.43 3.98
C GLU A 284 -5.96 -2.40 2.66
N ALA A 285 -6.62 -1.97 1.58
CA ALA A 285 -6.01 -1.88 0.26
C ALA A 285 -4.79 -0.94 0.28
N VAL A 286 -4.90 0.22 0.92
CA VAL A 286 -3.80 1.18 1.07
C VAL A 286 -2.63 0.58 1.87
N ALA A 287 -2.92 -0.11 2.98
CA ALA A 287 -1.91 -0.82 3.76
C ALA A 287 -1.25 -1.94 2.94
N PHE A 288 -2.04 -2.73 2.22
CA PHE A 288 -1.56 -3.79 1.34
C PHE A 288 -0.60 -3.25 0.28
N GLY A 289 -0.95 -2.15 -0.38
CA GLY A 289 -0.07 -1.49 -1.34
C GLY A 289 1.24 -1.01 -0.74
N SER A 290 1.19 -0.48 0.48
CA SER A 290 2.39 -0.02 1.19
C SER A 290 3.31 -1.18 1.58
N PHE A 291 2.74 -2.28 2.09
CA PHE A 291 3.51 -3.50 2.40
C PHE A 291 4.01 -4.20 1.15
N LEU A 292 3.28 -4.15 0.04
CA LEU A 292 3.73 -4.67 -1.25
C LEU A 292 4.99 -3.94 -1.71
N TRP A 293 5.03 -2.61 -1.57
CA TRP A 293 6.22 -1.82 -1.89
C TRP A 293 7.43 -2.26 -1.07
N GLU A 294 7.27 -2.42 0.25
CA GLU A 294 8.34 -2.88 1.15
C GLU A 294 8.79 -4.32 0.84
N THR A 295 7.84 -5.19 0.54
CA THR A 295 8.07 -6.60 0.24
C THR A 295 8.84 -6.76 -1.07
N GLU A 296 8.45 -6.00 -2.09
CA GLU A 296 9.15 -5.96 -3.37
C GLU A 296 10.57 -5.42 -3.22
N ASP A 297 10.76 -4.39 -2.38
CA ASP A 297 12.09 -3.85 -2.09
C ASP A 297 12.97 -4.88 -1.35
N TYR A 298 12.41 -5.57 -0.37
CA TYR A 298 13.10 -6.61 0.39
C TYR A 298 13.50 -7.78 -0.50
N ILE A 299 12.58 -8.28 -1.34
CA ILE A 299 12.86 -9.41 -2.21
C ILE A 299 13.85 -9.01 -3.30
N ASP A 300 13.76 -7.82 -3.89
CA ASP A 300 14.71 -7.40 -4.94
C ASP A 300 16.18 -7.40 -4.43
N ASN A 301 16.38 -7.13 -3.13
CA ASN A 301 17.69 -7.21 -2.48
C ASN A 301 18.19 -8.66 -2.28
N VAL A 302 17.31 -9.67 -2.27
CA VAL A 302 17.63 -11.08 -2.02
C VAL A 302 17.60 -11.92 -3.31
N TYR A 303 16.63 -11.64 -4.17
CA TYR A 303 16.35 -12.27 -5.45
C TYR A 303 16.07 -11.19 -6.50
N LYS A 304 16.77 -11.22 -7.64
CA LYS A 304 16.57 -10.24 -8.71
C LYS A 304 15.20 -10.43 -9.35
N LEU A 305 14.27 -9.52 -9.05
CA LEU A 305 12.96 -9.51 -9.67
C LEU A 305 13.07 -9.11 -11.14
N LYS A 306 12.21 -9.65 -11.99
CA LYS A 306 12.18 -9.26 -13.40
C LYS A 306 11.40 -7.96 -13.55
N GLU A 307 12.05 -6.95 -14.09
CA GLU A 307 11.41 -5.68 -14.44
C GLU A 307 10.34 -5.91 -15.53
N ASP A 308 9.18 -5.28 -15.33
CA ASP A 308 8.07 -5.21 -16.31
C ASP A 308 8.32 -4.19 -17.43
#